data_AF-A0A1J4JHX1-F1
#
_entry.id   AF-A0A1J4JHX1-F1
#
_cell.length_a   1.000
_cell.length_b   1.000
_cell.length_c   1.000
_cell.angle_alpha   90.00
_cell.angle_beta   90.00
_cell.angle_gamma   90.00
#
_symmetry.space_group_name_H-M   'P 1'
#
loop_
_entity.id
_entity.type
_entity.pdbx_description
1 polymer ?
#
loop_
_entity_poly.entity_id
_entity_poly.type
_entity_poly.pdbx_seq_one_letter_code
_entity_poly.pdbx_strand_id
1 'polypeptide(L)'
;MFTHVSLLKSQIEALSKLQTSLLSVIECNEHVYEEMNQKLYEMFDRFDFKNNFWIYEGFLQMLSYFSVIKSTNLRIYDRIKPILNELIMNHEMKDTFKVSTIYGIFEKNLTLLLYLYEIHFLDFTMIELQAKKSFDSFFFFLPEIKSENMDLYEKLVIHYQHSHEEVLKYCQDNINPKFWDNRKFGHSPELLAKIIMDDDLDSFIDYISKTADFDLNSRVNDSISEYIRDIKNLYDDVDLTGISLIEYSMAFLNISG
;
A
#
# COMPACT_ATOMS: atom_id res chain seq x y z
N MET A 1 0.72 34.79 -22.29
CA MET A 1 1.48 34.57 -21.04
C MET A 1 0.58 34.63 -19.80
N PHE A 2 -0.22 35.69 -19.60
CA PHE A 2 -1.13 35.80 -18.45
C PHE A 2 -2.17 34.67 -18.32
N THR A 3 -2.67 34.13 -19.43
CA THR A 3 -3.68 33.05 -19.46
C THR A 3 -3.16 31.71 -18.94
N HIS A 4 -1.89 31.39 -19.18
CA HIS A 4 -1.29 30.14 -18.68
C HIS A 4 -1.04 30.20 -17.17
N VAL A 5 -0.63 31.37 -16.67
CA VAL A 5 -0.41 31.57 -15.22
C VAL A 5 -1.73 31.49 -14.46
N SER A 6 -2.81 32.09 -14.99
CA SER A 6 -4.13 31.99 -14.35
C SER A 6 -4.68 30.56 -14.34
N LEU A 7 -4.46 29.79 -15.42
CA LEU A 7 -4.88 28.39 -15.49
C LEU A 7 -4.09 27.51 -14.52
N LEU A 8 -2.76 27.65 -14.48
CA LEU A 8 -1.94 26.89 -13.54
C LEU A 8 -2.34 27.19 -12.10
N LYS A 9 -2.59 28.48 -11.78
CA LYS A 9 -3.05 28.89 -10.45
C LYS A 9 -4.38 28.22 -10.08
N SER A 10 -5.35 28.18 -10.99
CA SER A 10 -6.64 27.53 -10.70
C SER A 10 -6.51 26.02 -10.52
N GLN A 11 -5.62 25.35 -11.27
CA GLN A 11 -5.33 23.93 -11.11
C GLN A 11 -4.67 23.63 -9.75
N ILE A 12 -3.72 24.44 -9.33
CA ILE A 12 -3.08 24.32 -8.00
C ILE A 12 -4.11 24.52 -6.89
N GLU A 13 -4.98 25.53 -7.01
CA GLU A 13 -6.05 25.76 -6.04
C GLU A 13 -7.04 24.60 -5.97
N ALA A 14 -7.34 23.95 -7.10
CA ALA A 14 -8.19 22.77 -7.14
C ALA A 14 -7.53 21.56 -6.46
N LEU A 15 -6.27 21.26 -6.81
CA LEU A 15 -5.50 20.19 -6.19
C LEU A 15 -5.33 20.40 -4.68
N SER A 16 -5.08 21.64 -4.25
CA SER A 16 -4.99 21.97 -2.82
C SER A 16 -6.28 21.63 -2.08
N LYS A 17 -7.45 21.98 -2.65
CA LYS A 17 -8.74 21.64 -2.03
C LYS A 17 -8.94 20.13 -1.99
N LEU A 18 -8.64 19.43 -3.08
CA LEU A 18 -8.75 17.97 -3.15
C LEU A 18 -7.84 17.28 -2.14
N GLN A 19 -6.62 17.78 -1.95
CA GLN A 19 -5.69 17.28 -0.94
C GLN A 19 -6.27 17.41 0.47
N THR A 20 -6.82 18.58 0.81
CA THR A 20 -7.47 18.80 2.12
C THR A 20 -8.66 17.87 2.32
N SER A 21 -9.48 17.67 1.28
CA SER A 21 -10.62 16.76 1.34
C SER A 21 -10.20 15.30 1.47
N LEU A 22 -9.18 14.86 0.72
CA LEU A 22 -8.63 13.51 0.81
C LEU A 22 -8.05 13.23 2.20
N LEU A 23 -7.29 14.17 2.76
CA LEU A 23 -6.78 14.07 4.14
C LEU A 23 -7.93 13.93 5.14
N SER A 24 -8.99 14.72 4.97
CA SER A 24 -10.16 14.64 5.85
C SER A 24 -10.83 13.27 5.79
N VAL A 25 -10.87 12.63 4.62
CA VAL A 25 -11.39 11.25 4.46
C VAL A 25 -10.47 10.21 5.10
N ILE A 26 -9.16 10.36 4.95
CA ILE A 26 -8.17 9.40 5.46
C ILE A 26 -8.10 9.44 6.99
N GLU A 27 -8.17 10.63 7.58
CA GLU A 27 -7.90 10.87 9.00
C GLU A 27 -9.18 10.93 9.86
N CYS A 28 -10.37 10.90 9.25
CA CYS A 28 -11.61 11.00 10.04
C CYS A 28 -12.00 9.71 10.75
N ASN A 29 -12.72 9.89 11.87
CA ASN A 29 -13.42 8.84 12.60
C ASN A 29 -14.52 8.18 11.75
N GLU A 30 -14.82 6.91 12.05
CA GLU A 30 -15.84 6.14 11.31
C GLU A 30 -17.22 6.83 11.25
N HIS A 31 -17.61 7.54 12.31
CA HIS A 31 -18.93 8.18 12.40
C HIS A 31 -19.17 9.28 11.35
N VAL A 32 -18.12 9.90 10.82
CA VAL A 32 -18.23 10.97 9.82
C VAL A 32 -17.63 10.58 8.47
N TYR A 33 -17.14 9.34 8.35
CA TYR A 33 -16.45 8.86 7.15
C TYR A 33 -17.29 9.01 5.89
N GLU A 34 -18.54 8.56 5.93
CA GLU A 34 -19.45 8.62 4.79
C GLU A 34 -19.72 10.06 4.34
N GLU A 35 -19.89 10.99 5.29
CA GLU A 35 -20.06 12.41 5.00
C GLU A 35 -18.82 13.00 4.32
N MET A 36 -17.61 12.63 4.79
CA MET A 36 -16.36 13.11 4.19
C MET A 36 -16.13 12.55 2.80
N ASN A 37 -16.44 11.26 2.58
CA ASN A 37 -16.40 10.64 1.24
C ASN A 37 -17.33 11.36 0.27
N GLN A 38 -18.58 11.59 0.68
CA GLN A 38 -19.55 12.25 -0.18
C GLN A 38 -19.08 13.65 -0.59
N LYS A 39 -18.51 14.42 0.35
CA LYS A 39 -17.92 15.74 0.04
C LYS A 39 -16.76 15.64 -0.96
N LEU A 40 -15.92 14.62 -0.84
CA LEU A 40 -14.84 14.39 -1.79
C LEU A 40 -15.40 14.06 -3.19
N TYR A 41 -16.45 13.25 -3.28
CA TYR A 41 -17.07 12.87 -4.56
C TYR A 41 -17.76 14.06 -5.23
N GLU A 42 -18.47 14.89 -4.47
CA GLU A 42 -19.03 16.16 -4.95
C GLU A 42 -17.94 17.09 -5.53
N MET A 43 -16.71 17.02 -5.00
CA MET A 43 -15.59 17.77 -5.56
C MET A 43 -15.09 17.19 -6.89
N PHE A 44 -15.14 15.87 -7.08
CA PHE A 44 -14.79 15.26 -8.37
C PHE A 44 -15.72 15.73 -9.48
N ASP A 45 -17.03 15.76 -9.22
CA ASP A 45 -18.03 16.32 -10.13
C ASP A 45 -17.78 17.80 -10.40
N ARG A 46 -17.55 18.58 -9.35
CA ARG A 46 -17.35 20.02 -9.46
C ARG A 46 -16.11 20.39 -10.30
N PHE A 47 -15.04 19.61 -10.20
CA PHE A 47 -13.81 19.85 -10.96
C PHE A 47 -13.82 19.22 -12.34
N ASP A 48 -14.86 18.47 -12.68
CA ASP A 48 -15.04 17.81 -13.98
C ASP A 48 -13.80 16.97 -14.35
N PHE A 49 -13.47 16.01 -13.47
CA PHE A 49 -12.25 15.19 -13.55
C PHE A 49 -12.01 14.60 -14.94
N LYS A 50 -13.08 14.08 -15.56
CA LYS A 50 -13.06 13.51 -16.90
C LYS A 50 -12.49 14.48 -17.95
N ASN A 51 -12.82 15.76 -17.85
CA ASN A 51 -12.37 16.76 -18.82
C ASN A 51 -11.13 17.54 -18.35
N ASN A 52 -10.64 17.31 -17.13
CA ASN A 52 -9.48 17.99 -16.57
C ASN A 52 -8.35 17.01 -16.20
N PHE A 53 -7.74 16.45 -17.25
CA PHE A 53 -6.67 15.43 -17.16
C PHE A 53 -5.60 15.77 -16.10
N TRP A 54 -5.11 17.01 -16.06
CA TRP A 54 -4.03 17.41 -15.14
C TRP A 54 -4.45 17.39 -13.67
N ILE A 55 -5.68 17.82 -13.36
CA ILE A 55 -6.21 17.75 -11.99
C ILE A 55 -6.42 16.29 -11.61
N TYR A 56 -6.97 15.49 -12.53
CA TYR A 56 -7.25 14.09 -12.29
C TYR A 56 -5.96 13.28 -12.07
N GLU A 57 -4.97 13.42 -12.94
CA GLU A 57 -3.65 12.80 -12.78
C GLU A 57 -2.98 13.26 -11.47
N GLY A 58 -3.01 14.57 -11.19
CA GLY A 58 -2.46 15.11 -9.95
C GLY A 58 -3.14 14.53 -8.70
N PHE A 59 -4.46 14.30 -8.75
CA PHE A 59 -5.19 13.64 -7.68
C PHE A 59 -4.78 12.18 -7.49
N LEU A 60 -4.65 11.42 -8.57
CA LEU A 60 -4.21 10.02 -8.52
C LEU A 60 -2.78 9.91 -7.96
N GLN A 61 -1.88 10.82 -8.34
CA GLN A 61 -0.53 10.91 -7.78
C GLN A 61 -0.56 11.19 -6.28
N MET A 62 -1.42 12.10 -5.82
CA MET A 62 -1.62 12.33 -4.38
C MET A 62 -2.13 11.08 -3.68
N LEU A 63 -3.13 10.41 -4.24
CA LEU A 63 -3.70 9.18 -3.67
C LEU A 63 -2.63 8.09 -3.50
N SER A 64 -1.80 7.88 -4.53
CA SER A 64 -0.65 6.98 -4.49
C SER A 64 0.36 7.40 -3.41
N TYR A 65 0.72 8.68 -3.37
CA TYR A 65 1.66 9.21 -2.37
C TYR A 65 1.16 9.01 -0.94
N PHE A 66 -0.11 9.33 -0.65
CA PHE A 66 -0.72 9.13 0.66
C PHE A 66 -0.76 7.66 1.05
N SER A 67 -1.06 6.77 0.10
CA SER A 67 -1.11 5.32 0.35
C SER A 67 0.24 4.72 0.79
N VAL A 68 1.34 5.38 0.45
CA VAL A 68 2.70 4.97 0.83
C VAL A 68 3.12 5.62 2.15
N ILE A 69 2.87 6.92 2.32
CA ILE A 69 3.34 7.66 3.52
C ILE A 69 2.48 7.40 4.74
N LYS A 70 1.18 7.26 4.55
CA LYS A 70 0.24 6.91 5.63
C LYS A 70 0.00 5.41 5.68
N SER A 71 0.94 4.61 5.18
CA SER A 71 0.84 3.15 5.19
C SER A 71 0.77 2.60 6.61
N THR A 72 1.30 3.31 7.62
CA THR A 72 1.15 2.93 9.03
C THR A 72 -0.27 3.09 9.58
N ASN A 73 -1.16 3.81 8.88
CA ASN A 73 -2.58 3.80 9.19
C ASN A 73 -3.21 2.54 8.56
N LEU A 74 -3.51 1.54 9.39
CA LEU A 74 -4.11 0.27 8.96
C LEU A 74 -5.37 0.41 8.08
N ARG A 75 -6.11 1.52 8.23
CA ARG A 75 -7.36 1.78 7.50
C ARG A 75 -7.13 2.48 6.16
N ILE A 76 -5.90 2.87 5.83
CA ILE A 76 -5.60 3.67 4.63
C ILE A 76 -6.14 3.01 3.36
N TYR A 77 -5.98 1.69 3.20
CA TYR A 77 -6.47 0.97 2.03
C TYR A 77 -8.00 0.83 2.02
N ASP A 78 -8.62 0.66 3.19
CA ASP A 78 -10.08 0.62 3.31
C ASP A 78 -10.71 1.97 2.96
N ARG A 79 -9.96 3.07 3.16
CA ARG A 79 -10.35 4.42 2.75
C ARG A 79 -10.09 4.69 1.26
N ILE A 80 -8.95 4.25 0.74
CA ILE A 80 -8.53 4.51 -0.65
C ILE A 80 -9.29 3.65 -1.67
N LYS A 81 -9.59 2.39 -1.37
CA LYS A 81 -10.26 1.48 -2.31
C LYS A 81 -11.64 2.00 -2.76
N PRO A 82 -12.53 2.50 -1.87
CA PRO A 82 -13.78 3.14 -2.29
C PRO A 82 -13.56 4.36 -3.18
N ILE A 83 -12.55 5.20 -2.90
CA ILE A 83 -12.20 6.34 -3.75
C ILE A 83 -11.79 5.86 -5.16
N LEU A 84 -10.95 4.83 -5.26
CA LEU A 84 -10.59 4.25 -6.55
C LEU A 84 -11.81 3.69 -7.29
N ASN A 85 -12.73 3.02 -6.58
CA ASN A 85 -13.96 2.52 -7.19
C ASN A 85 -14.83 3.65 -7.73
N GLU A 86 -14.98 4.74 -6.98
CA GLU A 86 -15.72 5.91 -7.41
C GLU A 86 -15.11 6.49 -8.70
N LEU A 87 -13.79 6.67 -8.73
CA LEU A 87 -13.08 7.16 -9.90
C LEU A 87 -13.25 6.24 -11.12
N ILE A 88 -13.21 4.92 -10.91
CA ILE A 88 -13.36 3.92 -11.98
C ILE A 88 -14.79 3.90 -12.52
N MET A 89 -15.79 3.90 -11.64
CA MET A 89 -17.18 3.65 -12.01
C MET A 89 -17.89 4.93 -12.48
N ASN A 90 -17.63 6.06 -11.81
CA ASN A 90 -18.40 7.30 -12.00
C ASN A 90 -17.61 8.41 -12.69
N HIS A 91 -16.27 8.31 -12.73
CA HIS A 91 -15.41 9.32 -13.39
C HIS A 91 -14.57 8.78 -14.54
N GLU A 92 -14.97 7.64 -15.12
CA GLU A 92 -14.39 7.09 -16.36
C GLU A 92 -12.86 6.99 -16.34
N MET A 93 -12.26 6.59 -15.21
CA MET A 93 -10.80 6.46 -15.08
C MET A 93 -10.20 5.57 -16.17
N LYS A 94 -10.92 4.51 -16.56
CA LYS A 94 -10.50 3.56 -17.62
C LYS A 94 -10.43 4.19 -19.01
N ASP A 95 -11.32 5.14 -19.30
CA ASP A 95 -11.36 5.81 -20.62
C ASP A 95 -10.42 7.01 -20.66
N THR A 96 -10.18 7.63 -19.51
CA THR A 96 -9.31 8.81 -19.37
C THR A 96 -7.83 8.45 -19.40
N PHE A 97 -7.43 7.34 -18.77
CA PHE A 97 -6.04 6.96 -18.60
C PHE A 97 -5.71 5.63 -19.28
N LYS A 98 -4.53 5.55 -19.87
CA LYS A 98 -3.95 4.27 -20.26
C LYS A 98 -3.65 3.43 -19.02
N VAL A 99 -3.89 2.13 -19.09
CA VAL A 99 -3.56 1.16 -18.02
C VAL A 99 -2.11 1.32 -17.55
N SER A 100 -1.16 1.52 -18.48
CA SER A 100 0.26 1.75 -18.17
C SER A 100 0.51 3.01 -17.35
N THR A 101 -0.30 4.06 -17.53
CA THR A 101 -0.21 5.31 -16.75
C THR A 101 -0.65 5.06 -15.32
N ILE A 102 -1.79 4.39 -15.12
CA ILE A 102 -2.29 4.03 -13.80
C ILE A 102 -1.30 3.10 -13.08
N TYR A 103 -0.79 2.09 -13.77
CA TYR A 103 0.28 1.24 -13.25
C TYR A 103 1.48 2.08 -12.79
N GLY A 104 1.96 3.02 -13.62
CA GLY A 104 3.08 3.89 -13.26
C GLY A 104 2.82 4.77 -12.04
N ILE A 105 1.59 5.25 -11.85
CA ILE A 105 1.19 6.04 -10.66
C ILE A 105 1.26 5.18 -9.39
N PHE A 106 0.78 3.94 -9.44
CA PHE A 106 0.69 3.05 -8.28
C PHE A 106 1.85 2.05 -8.17
N GLU A 107 2.89 2.14 -9.00
CA GLU A 107 3.93 1.10 -9.13
C GLU A 107 4.69 0.79 -7.82
N LYS A 108 4.70 1.74 -6.89
CA LYS A 108 5.37 1.65 -5.58
C LYS A 108 4.45 1.11 -4.48
N ASN A 109 3.16 0.95 -4.74
CA ASN A 109 2.19 0.45 -3.79
C ASN A 109 1.67 -0.91 -4.24
N LEU A 110 2.33 -1.98 -3.80
CA LEU A 110 1.99 -3.36 -4.21
C LEU A 110 0.56 -3.75 -3.80
N THR A 111 0.08 -3.26 -2.64
CA THR A 111 -1.29 -3.49 -2.15
C THR A 111 -2.33 -2.90 -3.08
N LEU A 112 -2.14 -1.66 -3.56
CA LEU A 112 -3.05 -1.04 -4.50
C LEU A 112 -2.94 -1.64 -5.90
N LEU A 113 -1.75 -2.06 -6.34
CA LEU A 113 -1.61 -2.81 -7.59
C LEU A 113 -2.36 -4.14 -7.55
N LEU A 114 -2.23 -4.88 -6.46
CA LEU A 114 -2.98 -6.12 -6.24
C LEU A 114 -4.48 -5.86 -6.29
N TYR A 115 -4.94 -4.83 -5.58
CA TYR A 115 -6.35 -4.44 -5.60
C TYR A 115 -6.85 -4.13 -7.02
N LEU A 116 -6.10 -3.32 -7.78
CA LEU A 116 -6.47 -2.97 -9.16
C LEU A 116 -6.46 -4.20 -10.08
N TYR A 117 -5.60 -5.18 -9.83
CA TYR A 117 -5.61 -6.47 -10.53
C TYR A 117 -6.85 -7.31 -10.15
N GLU A 118 -7.18 -7.43 -8.86
CA GLU A 118 -8.34 -8.16 -8.35
C GLU A 118 -9.66 -7.66 -8.94
N ILE A 119 -9.81 -6.34 -9.14
CA ILE A 119 -11.00 -5.75 -9.78
C ILE A 119 -10.92 -5.70 -11.31
N HIS A 120 -9.94 -6.38 -11.92
CA HIS A 120 -9.69 -6.42 -13.36
C HIS A 120 -9.54 -5.04 -14.01
N PHE A 121 -8.93 -4.10 -13.29
CA PHE A 121 -8.45 -2.84 -13.87
C PHE A 121 -7.08 -3.04 -14.53
N LEU A 122 -6.17 -3.77 -13.87
CA LEU A 122 -4.90 -4.21 -14.45
C LEU A 122 -5.01 -5.63 -14.97
N ASP A 123 -4.26 -5.92 -16.04
CA ASP A 123 -4.06 -7.29 -16.52
C ASP A 123 -2.84 -7.94 -15.87
N PHE A 124 -2.68 -9.25 -16.10
CA PHE A 124 -1.55 -10.01 -15.58
C PHE A 124 -0.20 -9.51 -16.10
N THR A 125 -0.14 -8.86 -17.28
CA THR A 125 1.12 -8.34 -17.83
C THR A 125 1.73 -7.27 -16.94
N MET A 126 0.91 -6.46 -16.25
CA MET A 126 1.40 -5.49 -15.27
C MET A 126 1.97 -6.15 -14.01
N ILE A 127 1.37 -7.27 -13.58
CA ILE A 127 1.87 -8.08 -12.45
C ILE A 127 3.20 -8.73 -12.82
N GLU A 128 3.31 -9.31 -14.02
CA GLU A 128 4.56 -9.87 -14.55
C GLU A 128 5.67 -8.82 -14.60
N LEU A 129 5.36 -7.61 -15.08
CA LEU A 129 6.32 -6.51 -15.12
C LEU A 129 6.81 -6.14 -13.71
N GLN A 130 5.89 -6.04 -12.75
CA GLN A 130 6.22 -5.70 -11.37
C GLN A 130 7.06 -6.80 -10.70
N ALA A 131 6.69 -8.07 -10.89
CA ALA A 131 7.39 -9.21 -10.33
C ALA A 131 8.85 -9.28 -10.77
N LYS A 132 9.15 -8.89 -12.02
CA LYS A 132 10.53 -8.87 -12.55
C LYS A 132 11.40 -7.74 -11.99
N LYS A 133 10.82 -6.72 -11.33
CA LYS A 133 11.58 -5.56 -10.83
C LYS A 133 12.38 -5.87 -9.56
N SER A 134 11.84 -6.69 -8.65
CA SER A 134 12.50 -6.99 -7.38
C SER A 134 12.04 -8.31 -6.79
N PHE A 135 12.88 -8.90 -5.93
CA PHE A 135 12.53 -10.09 -5.16
C PHE A 135 11.28 -9.87 -4.31
N ASP A 136 11.18 -8.73 -3.60
CA ASP A 136 9.99 -8.37 -2.82
C ASP A 136 8.72 -8.36 -3.67
N SER A 137 8.78 -7.79 -4.88
CA SER A 137 7.62 -7.71 -5.76
C SER A 137 7.21 -9.09 -6.28
N PHE A 138 8.19 -9.89 -6.73
CA PHE A 138 7.94 -11.28 -7.14
C PHE A 138 7.28 -12.06 -6.04
N PHE A 139 7.83 -11.99 -4.83
CA PHE A 139 7.33 -12.74 -3.70
C PHE A 139 5.95 -12.23 -3.26
N PHE A 140 5.75 -10.91 -3.25
CA PHE A 140 4.46 -10.32 -2.96
C PHE A 140 3.39 -10.86 -3.92
N PHE A 141 3.66 -10.94 -5.23
CA PHE A 141 2.70 -11.45 -6.23
C PHE A 141 2.80 -12.96 -6.52
N LEU A 142 3.44 -13.73 -5.63
CA LEU A 142 3.70 -15.15 -5.88
C LEU A 142 2.42 -15.96 -6.19
N PRO A 143 1.29 -15.78 -5.48
CA PRO A 143 0.07 -16.52 -5.77
C PRO A 143 -0.46 -16.26 -7.17
N GLU A 144 -0.49 -14.99 -7.57
CA GLU A 144 -1.04 -14.56 -8.85
C GLU A 144 -0.15 -15.05 -10.00
N ILE A 145 1.18 -15.00 -9.84
CA ILE A 145 2.12 -15.52 -10.84
C ILE A 145 1.99 -17.03 -10.98
N LYS A 146 1.93 -17.76 -9.86
CA LYS A 146 1.82 -19.22 -9.86
C LYS A 146 0.51 -19.70 -10.48
N SER A 147 -0.60 -18.98 -10.26
CA SER A 147 -1.91 -19.36 -10.81
C SER A 147 -2.03 -19.06 -12.31
N GLU A 148 -1.47 -17.94 -12.77
CA GLU A 148 -1.67 -17.46 -14.15
C GLU A 148 -0.56 -17.93 -15.11
N ASN A 149 0.68 -18.06 -14.64
CA ASN A 149 1.83 -18.37 -15.50
C ASN A 149 2.91 -19.18 -14.76
N MET A 150 2.74 -20.50 -14.75
CA MET A 150 3.66 -21.43 -14.09
C MET A 150 5.08 -21.37 -14.68
N ASP A 151 5.23 -21.17 -15.99
CA ASP A 151 6.56 -21.06 -16.62
C ASP A 151 7.33 -19.82 -16.12
N LEU A 152 6.63 -18.69 -15.94
CA LEU A 152 7.21 -17.49 -15.37
C LEU A 152 7.56 -17.70 -13.89
N TYR A 153 6.66 -18.34 -13.13
CA TYR A 153 6.90 -18.70 -11.73
C TYR A 153 8.20 -19.50 -11.60
N GLU A 154 8.38 -20.59 -12.34
CA GLU A 154 9.58 -21.42 -12.30
C GLU A 154 10.85 -20.63 -12.66
N LYS A 155 10.78 -19.79 -13.69
CA LYS A 155 11.90 -18.91 -14.08
C LYS A 155 12.30 -17.94 -12.98
N LEU A 156 11.33 -17.30 -12.32
CA LEU A 156 11.59 -16.35 -11.24
C LEU A 156 12.07 -17.06 -9.97
N VAL A 157 11.54 -18.23 -9.64
CA VAL A 157 12.06 -19.06 -8.55
C VAL A 157 13.53 -19.38 -8.77
N ILE A 158 13.91 -19.88 -9.96
CA ILE A 158 15.32 -20.18 -10.28
C ILE A 158 16.17 -18.91 -10.23
N HIS A 159 15.67 -17.80 -10.78
CA HIS A 159 16.38 -16.53 -10.80
C HIS A 159 16.70 -16.02 -9.39
N TYR A 160 15.73 -16.05 -8.47
CA TYR A 160 15.89 -15.52 -7.12
C TYR A 160 16.44 -16.54 -6.11
N GLN A 161 16.34 -17.85 -6.37
CA GLN A 161 16.87 -18.90 -5.50
C GLN A 161 18.38 -18.76 -5.27
N HIS A 162 19.13 -18.29 -6.28
CA HIS A 162 20.57 -18.05 -6.14
C HIS A 162 20.91 -16.91 -5.17
N SER A 163 19.95 -16.04 -4.88
CA SER A 163 20.14 -14.87 -4.03
C SER A 163 19.42 -14.97 -2.69
N HIS A 164 18.41 -15.85 -2.57
CA HIS A 164 17.56 -15.94 -1.38
C HIS A 164 17.16 -17.41 -1.12
N GLU A 165 17.84 -18.06 -0.17
CA GLU A 165 17.52 -19.45 0.23
C GLU A 165 16.08 -19.60 0.73
N GLU A 166 15.51 -18.53 1.28
CA GLU A 166 14.14 -18.47 1.78
C GLU A 166 13.09 -18.75 0.69
N VAL A 167 13.39 -18.43 -0.58
CA VAL A 167 12.49 -18.72 -1.73
C VAL A 167 12.03 -20.17 -1.70
N LEU A 168 12.96 -21.10 -1.44
CA LEU A 168 12.67 -22.53 -1.43
C LEU A 168 11.74 -22.92 -0.28
N LYS A 169 11.97 -22.37 0.91
CA LYS A 169 11.14 -22.62 2.08
C LYS A 169 9.68 -22.26 1.79
N TYR A 170 9.47 -21.09 1.21
CA TYR A 170 8.14 -20.63 0.85
C TYR A 170 7.54 -21.35 -0.36
N CYS A 171 8.34 -21.71 -1.37
CA CYS A 171 7.82 -22.41 -2.55
C CYS A 171 7.45 -23.88 -2.27
N GLN A 172 8.11 -24.52 -1.30
CA GLN A 172 7.92 -25.93 -0.93
C GLN A 172 6.82 -26.13 0.12
N ASP A 173 6.67 -25.19 1.05
CA ASP A 173 5.63 -25.26 2.05
C ASP A 173 4.27 -24.88 1.45
N ASN A 174 3.20 -25.57 1.88
CA ASN A 174 1.84 -25.06 1.69
C ASN A 174 1.73 -23.76 2.49
N ILE A 175 2.14 -22.64 1.89
CA ILE A 175 2.19 -21.33 2.53
C ILE A 175 0.86 -21.12 3.23
N ASN A 176 0.95 -20.86 4.54
CA ASN A 176 -0.20 -20.61 5.40
C ASN A 176 -1.16 -19.65 4.67
N PRO A 177 -2.41 -20.04 4.38
CA PRO A 177 -3.36 -19.17 3.68
C PRO A 177 -3.48 -17.78 4.30
N LYS A 178 -3.28 -17.67 5.62
CA LYS A 178 -3.26 -16.39 6.34
C LYS A 178 -2.19 -15.43 5.80
N PHE A 179 -1.03 -15.93 5.36
CA PHE A 179 0.02 -15.11 4.76
C PHE A 179 -0.51 -14.32 3.56
N TRP A 180 -1.31 -14.95 2.71
CA TRP A 180 -1.86 -14.31 1.52
C TRP A 180 -2.85 -13.20 1.85
N ASP A 181 -3.64 -13.39 2.91
CA ASP A 181 -4.57 -12.38 3.40
C ASP A 181 -3.84 -11.18 4.01
N ASN A 182 -2.69 -11.39 4.67
CA ASN A 182 -1.95 -10.29 5.31
C ASN A 182 -1.36 -9.28 4.29
N ARG A 183 -1.07 -9.73 3.04
CA ARG A 183 -0.63 -8.84 1.96
C ARG A 183 -1.65 -7.73 1.63
N LYS A 184 -2.94 -7.96 1.92
CA LYS A 184 -4.00 -6.96 1.70
C LYS A 184 -3.89 -5.76 2.63
N PHE A 185 -3.20 -5.92 3.75
CA PHE A 185 -2.92 -4.86 4.72
C PHE A 185 -1.51 -4.30 4.53
N GLY A 186 -0.58 -5.10 4.01
CA GLY A 186 0.78 -4.66 3.69
C GLY A 186 1.74 -4.60 4.87
N HIS A 187 1.42 -5.33 5.95
CA HIS A 187 2.18 -5.33 7.21
C HIS A 187 2.59 -6.71 7.67
N SER A 188 3.53 -6.75 8.62
CA SER A 188 3.95 -7.97 9.30
C SER A 188 2.78 -8.72 9.94
N PRO A 189 2.66 -10.05 9.71
CA PRO A 189 1.59 -10.86 10.28
C PRO A 189 1.85 -11.30 11.72
N GLU A 190 3.03 -10.98 12.26
CA GLU A 190 3.46 -11.38 13.59
C GLU A 190 2.51 -10.89 14.68
N LEU A 191 2.29 -11.72 15.70
CA LEU A 191 1.36 -11.39 16.78
C LEU A 191 1.75 -10.08 17.47
N LEU A 192 3.04 -9.90 17.77
CA LEU A 192 3.53 -8.69 18.42
C LEU A 192 3.37 -7.45 17.54
N ALA A 193 3.66 -7.57 16.23
CA ALA A 193 3.42 -6.49 15.28
C ALA A 193 1.93 -6.11 15.27
N LYS A 194 1.02 -7.09 15.25
CA LYS A 194 -0.43 -6.83 15.32
C LYS A 194 -0.86 -6.12 16.59
N ILE A 195 -0.39 -6.60 17.75
CA ILE A 195 -0.66 -5.97 19.05
C ILE A 195 -0.21 -4.50 19.04
N ILE A 196 0.96 -4.21 18.48
CA ILE A 196 1.47 -2.83 18.36
C ILE A 196 0.63 -1.99 17.40
N MET A 197 0.31 -2.53 16.22
CA MET A 197 -0.48 -1.83 15.21
C MET A 197 -1.92 -1.54 15.67
N ASP A 198 -2.48 -2.42 16.49
CA ASP A 198 -3.82 -2.27 17.09
C ASP A 198 -3.81 -1.35 18.33
N ASP A 199 -2.64 -0.86 18.76
CA ASP A 199 -2.43 -0.05 19.98
C ASP A 199 -3.01 -0.73 21.25
N ASP A 200 -2.90 -2.06 21.34
CA ASP A 200 -3.45 -2.85 22.44
C ASP A 200 -2.43 -3.05 23.57
N LEU A 201 -2.38 -2.08 24.48
CA LEU A 201 -1.46 -2.07 25.62
C LEU A 201 -1.64 -3.29 26.53
N ASP A 202 -2.86 -3.76 26.75
CA ASP A 202 -3.15 -4.88 27.64
C ASP A 202 -2.61 -6.18 27.05
N SER A 203 -2.86 -6.43 25.75
CA SER A 203 -2.30 -7.58 25.03
C SER A 203 -0.77 -7.50 24.95
N PHE A 204 -0.20 -6.30 24.84
CA PHE A 204 1.25 -6.11 24.85
C PHE A 204 1.88 -6.50 26.19
N ILE A 205 1.32 -6.01 27.30
CA ILE A 205 1.78 -6.37 28.65
C ILE A 205 1.66 -7.88 28.88
N ASP A 206 0.53 -8.47 28.49
CA ASP A 206 0.30 -9.93 28.59
C ASP A 206 1.35 -10.71 27.78
N TYR A 207 1.60 -10.32 26.53
CA TYR A 207 2.60 -10.94 25.65
C TYR A 207 4.00 -10.91 26.27
N ILE A 208 4.44 -9.75 26.77
CA ILE A 208 5.76 -9.59 27.40
C ILE A 208 5.84 -10.44 28.67
N SER A 209 4.81 -10.43 29.52
CA SER A 209 4.81 -11.17 30.79
C SER A 209 4.94 -12.68 30.61
N LYS A 210 4.47 -13.21 29.48
CA LYS A 210 4.53 -14.63 29.12
C LYS A 210 5.80 -15.01 28.37
N THR A 211 6.54 -14.03 27.86
CA THR A 211 7.76 -14.26 27.09
C THR A 211 8.96 -14.13 28.01
N ALA A 212 9.54 -15.27 28.42
CA ALA A 212 10.76 -15.28 29.22
C ALA A 212 11.90 -14.53 28.49
N ASP A 213 12.65 -13.72 29.23
CA ASP A 213 13.78 -12.94 28.72
C ASP A 213 13.44 -12.03 27.52
N PHE A 214 12.22 -11.47 27.51
CA PHE A 214 11.81 -10.53 26.46
C PHE A 214 12.72 -9.29 26.41
N ASP A 215 13.37 -9.08 25.26
CA ASP A 215 14.21 -7.91 25.00
C ASP A 215 13.41 -6.83 24.26
N LEU A 216 13.20 -5.69 24.92
CA LEU A 216 12.56 -4.51 24.32
C LEU A 216 13.37 -3.92 23.15
N ASN A 217 14.67 -4.22 23.07
CA ASN A 217 15.53 -3.80 21.97
C ASN A 217 15.60 -4.84 20.85
N SER A 218 14.85 -5.93 20.97
CA SER A 218 14.69 -6.86 19.85
C SER A 218 14.02 -6.17 18.67
N ARG A 219 14.16 -6.79 17.49
CA ARG A 219 13.66 -6.26 16.22
C ARG A 219 12.41 -7.01 15.82
N VAL A 220 11.52 -6.32 15.12
CA VAL A 220 10.43 -7.00 14.42
C VAL A 220 11.07 -7.80 13.29
N ASN A 221 10.73 -9.09 13.18
CA ASN A 221 11.33 -9.88 12.12
C ASN A 221 10.87 -9.31 10.77
N ASP A 222 11.79 -9.30 9.81
CA ASP A 222 11.43 -8.93 8.46
C ASP A 222 10.36 -9.90 7.96
N SER A 223 9.25 -9.33 7.49
CA SER A 223 8.16 -10.08 6.90
C SER A 223 8.09 -9.70 5.45
N ILE A 224 7.96 -10.70 4.59
CA ILE A 224 7.80 -10.44 3.16
C ILE A 224 6.45 -9.75 2.86
N SER A 225 5.50 -9.77 3.80
CA SER A 225 4.27 -8.96 3.71
C SER A 225 4.49 -7.48 4.05
N GLU A 226 5.53 -7.15 4.80
CA GLU A 226 5.92 -5.76 5.09
C GLU A 226 6.65 -5.21 3.87
N TYR A 227 6.07 -4.21 3.20
CA TYR A 227 6.68 -3.63 2.00
C TYR A 227 7.09 -2.17 2.23
N ILE A 228 6.81 -1.61 3.42
CA ILE A 228 7.24 -0.28 3.81
C ILE A 228 8.76 -0.31 3.98
N ARG A 229 9.45 0.26 3.00
CA ARG A 229 10.92 0.26 2.94
C ARG A 229 11.57 0.79 4.22
N ASP A 230 10.98 1.80 4.82
CA ASP A 230 11.49 2.42 6.05
C ASP A 230 11.39 1.46 7.26
N ILE A 231 10.37 0.61 7.30
CA ILE A 231 10.20 -0.42 8.35
C ILE A 231 11.15 -1.60 8.14
N LYS A 232 11.38 -1.99 6.89
CA LYS A 232 12.36 -3.05 6.57
C LYS A 232 13.79 -2.63 6.88
N ASN A 233 14.05 -1.33 7.07
CA ASN A 233 15.37 -0.77 7.38
C ASN A 233 16.46 -1.32 6.44
N LEU A 234 16.17 -1.36 5.13
CA LEU A 234 17.06 -1.90 4.10
C LEU A 234 18.27 -0.97 3.81
N TYR A 235 18.78 -0.26 4.81
CA TYR A 235 20.05 0.46 4.68
C TYR A 235 21.21 -0.54 4.66
N ASP A 236 22.31 -0.17 4.02
CA ASP A 236 23.42 -1.03 3.53
C ASP A 236 24.16 -1.92 4.57
N ASP A 237 23.70 -1.99 5.82
CA ASP A 237 24.28 -2.85 6.86
C ASP A 237 23.56 -4.20 6.91
N VAL A 238 24.18 -5.18 6.25
CA VAL A 238 23.66 -6.55 6.05
C VAL A 238 23.35 -7.27 7.37
N ASP A 239 23.97 -6.83 8.47
CA ASP A 239 23.84 -7.47 9.78
C ASP A 239 22.69 -6.90 10.63
N LEU A 240 21.99 -5.84 10.16
CA LEU A 240 20.94 -5.14 10.92
C LEU A 240 19.70 -4.84 10.07
N THR A 241 19.07 -5.87 9.51
CA THR A 241 17.76 -5.74 8.84
C THR A 241 16.61 -5.53 9.84
N GLY A 242 15.58 -4.78 9.45
CA GLY A 242 14.41 -4.47 10.27
C GLY A 242 14.57 -3.26 11.22
N ILE A 243 13.47 -2.80 11.79
CA ILE A 243 13.47 -1.79 12.86
C ILE A 243 13.30 -2.44 14.24
N SER A 244 13.82 -1.79 15.28
CA SER A 244 13.59 -2.21 16.66
C SER A 244 12.10 -2.17 17.00
N LEU A 245 11.68 -2.93 18.00
CA LEU A 245 10.31 -2.88 18.51
C LEU A 245 9.88 -1.47 18.91
N ILE A 246 10.80 -0.70 19.51
CA ILE A 246 10.53 0.69 19.92
C ILE A 246 10.28 1.57 18.70
N GLU A 247 11.12 1.46 17.65
CA GLU A 247 10.92 2.19 16.38
C GLU A 247 9.62 1.77 15.68
N TYR A 248 9.30 0.47 15.69
CA TYR A 248 8.06 -0.04 15.14
C TYR A 248 6.86 0.56 15.88
N SER A 249 6.86 0.52 17.21
CA SER A 249 5.82 1.18 18.01
C SER A 249 5.72 2.67 17.70
N MET A 250 6.82 3.40 17.57
CA MET A 250 6.78 4.83 17.20
C MET A 250 6.18 5.07 15.80
N ALA A 251 6.40 4.17 14.84
CA ALA A 251 5.86 4.30 13.49
C ALA A 251 4.33 4.08 13.44
N PHE A 252 3.81 3.22 14.31
CA PHE A 252 2.39 2.82 14.35
C PHE A 252 1.58 3.45 15.48
N LEU A 253 2.21 4.16 16.42
CA LEU A 253 1.54 5.02 17.37
C LEU A 253 0.82 6.13 16.58
N ASN A 254 -0.41 5.83 16.19
CA ASN A 254 -1.38 6.84 15.85
C ASN A 254 -1.41 7.79 17.03
N ILE A 255 -1.14 9.07 16.77
CA ILE A 255 -1.44 10.13 17.72
C ILE A 255 -2.96 10.18 17.77
N SER A 256 -3.55 9.23 18.50
CA SER A 256 -4.96 9.13 18.81
C SER A 256 -5.28 10.23 19.81
N GLY A 257 -5.33 11.46 19.31
CA GLY A 257 -5.89 12.63 19.96
C GLY A 257 -7.22 13.01 19.31
#